data_AF-A0A958C3K9-F1
#
_entry.id   AF-A0A958C3K9-F1
#
_cell.length_a   1.000
_cell.length_b   1.000
_cell.length_c   1.000
_cell.angle_alpha   90.00
_cell.angle_beta   90.00
_cell.angle_gamma   90.00
#
_symmetry.space_group_name_H-M   'P 1'
#
loop_
_entity.id
_entity.type
_entity.pdbx_description
1 polymer ?
#
loop_
_entity_poly.entity_id
_entity_poly.type
_entity_poly.pdbx_seq_one_letter_code
_entity_poly.pdbx_strand_id
1 'polypeptide(L)'
;QDAQAGTYSRPSHFDHPSFYFRNVMEQYRNIMLKYGDGNKRLWPTEFGWASSSNPFPGYEYATYNSEQQQGEYITRAYQMMRDWGFVGPAFLWNLNYNVTQPGTELAAFGIQGKSAYGMLQAMPK
;
A
#
# COMPACT_ATOMS: atom_id res chain seq x y z
N GLN A 1 -1.19 18.59 -0.01
CA GLN A 1 -0.52 17.34 0.42
C GLN A 1 0.40 17.69 1.58
N ASP A 2 0.57 16.82 2.57
CA ASP A 2 1.28 17.14 3.82
C ASP A 2 2.72 17.67 3.59
N ALA A 3 3.37 17.27 2.49
CA ALA A 3 4.70 17.75 2.12
C ALA A 3 4.70 19.24 1.73
N GLN A 4 3.60 19.71 1.12
CA GLN A 4 3.38 21.14 0.82
C GLN A 4 2.99 21.94 2.07
N ALA A 5 2.51 21.27 3.12
CA ALA A 5 2.09 21.91 4.36
C ALA A 5 3.24 22.14 5.35
N GLY A 6 4.44 21.59 5.08
CA GLY A 6 5.66 21.85 5.87
C GLY A 6 5.67 21.28 7.29
N THR A 7 4.60 20.61 7.72
CA THR A 7 4.49 19.98 9.04
C THR A 7 4.80 18.49 8.96
N TYR A 8 6.08 18.13 8.87
CA TYR A 8 6.53 16.73 8.99
C TYR A 8 7.52 16.57 10.15
N SER A 9 7.17 15.73 11.12
CA SER A 9 8.03 15.37 12.25
C SER A 9 8.95 14.17 11.97
N ARG A 10 8.83 13.56 10.79
CA ARG A 10 9.60 12.40 10.34
C ARG A 10 10.14 12.67 8.93
N PRO A 11 11.32 12.12 8.57
CA PRO A 11 11.79 12.13 7.19
C PRO A 11 10.65 11.68 6.27
N SER A 12 10.22 12.56 5.38
CA SER A 12 9.16 12.26 4.42
C SER A 12 9.79 11.74 3.14
N HIS A 13 9.18 10.70 2.55
CA HIS A 13 9.57 10.16 1.25
C HIS A 13 8.91 10.95 0.11
N PHE A 14 8.88 12.28 0.25
CA PHE A 14 8.14 13.18 -0.65
C PHE A 14 8.65 13.16 -2.09
N ASP A 15 9.89 12.73 -2.27
CA ASP A 15 10.58 12.58 -3.54
C ASP A 15 10.32 11.23 -4.22
N HIS A 16 9.68 10.27 -3.54
CA HIS A 16 9.46 8.92 -4.06
C HIS A 16 7.98 8.54 -4.17
N PRO A 17 7.43 8.33 -5.39
CA PRO A 17 6.00 8.12 -5.61
C PRO A 17 5.43 6.86 -4.94
N SER A 18 6.26 5.83 -4.69
CA SER A 18 5.82 4.58 -4.05
C SER A 18 5.22 4.75 -2.65
N PHE A 19 5.42 5.89 -2.00
CA PHE A 19 4.82 6.20 -0.69
C PHE A 19 3.44 6.85 -0.75
N TYR A 20 2.92 7.09 -1.96
CA TYR A 20 1.67 7.82 -2.18
C TYR A 20 0.67 7.02 -3.04
N PHE A 21 0.21 5.88 -2.53
CA PHE A 21 -0.68 4.93 -3.22
C PHE A 21 -1.81 5.59 -4.04
N ARG A 22 -2.61 6.46 -3.40
CA ARG A 22 -3.73 7.14 -4.07
C ARG A 22 -3.25 8.01 -5.23
N ASN A 23 -2.21 8.82 -5.02
CA ASN A 23 -1.69 9.69 -6.06
C ASN A 23 -1.20 8.88 -7.26
N VAL A 24 -0.49 7.77 -7.03
CA VAL A 24 0.01 6.90 -8.11
C VAL A 24 -1.16 6.30 -8.91
N MET A 25 -2.18 5.77 -8.23
CA MET A 25 -3.35 5.19 -8.89
C MET A 25 -4.11 6.22 -9.74
N GLU A 26 -4.36 7.41 -9.19
CA GLU A 26 -5.04 8.49 -9.91
C GLU A 26 -4.18 9.04 -11.07
N GLN A 27 -2.85 9.12 -10.91
CA GLN A 27 -1.94 9.53 -11.99
C GLN A 27 -1.94 8.52 -13.14
N TYR A 28 -1.89 7.21 -12.87
CA TYR A 28 -2.02 6.20 -13.93
C TYR A 28 -3.38 6.30 -14.62
N ARG A 29 -4.46 6.51 -13.87
CA ARG A 29 -5.78 6.75 -14.49
C ARG A 29 -5.77 7.97 -15.40
N ASN A 30 -5.15 9.07 -14.99
CA ASN A 30 -5.05 10.29 -15.81
C ASN A 30 -4.24 10.06 -17.09
N ILE A 31 -3.17 9.26 -17.03
CA ILE A 31 -2.40 8.85 -18.21
C ILE A 31 -3.29 8.03 -19.15
N MET A 32 -4.00 7.02 -18.63
CA MET A 32 -4.92 6.20 -19.44
C MET A 32 -5.96 7.07 -20.15
N LEU A 33 -6.57 8.04 -19.45
CA LEU A 33 -7.53 8.97 -20.05
C LEU A 33 -6.89 9.82 -21.14
N LYS A 34 -5.69 10.38 -20.90
CA LYS A 34 -4.97 11.23 -21.85
C LYS A 34 -4.66 10.53 -23.18
N TYR A 35 -4.40 9.22 -23.15
CA TYR A 35 -3.98 8.44 -24.32
C TYR A 35 -5.07 7.51 -24.88
N GLY A 36 -6.34 7.71 -24.50
CA GLY A 36 -7.48 6.98 -25.09
C GLY A 36 -7.79 5.62 -24.47
N ASP A 37 -7.11 5.25 -23.37
CA ASP A 37 -7.28 4.01 -22.63
C ASP A 37 -8.32 4.09 -21.50
N GLY A 38 -9.15 5.13 -21.51
CA GLY A 38 -10.18 5.38 -20.49
C GLY A 38 -11.19 4.24 -20.30
N ASN A 39 -11.37 3.39 -21.33
CA ASN A 39 -12.27 2.23 -21.31
C ASN A 39 -11.62 0.96 -20.72
N LYS A 40 -10.32 0.98 -20.42
CA LYS A 40 -9.61 -0.11 -19.75
C LYS A 40 -9.61 0.10 -18.24
N ARG A 41 -9.49 -0.99 -17.48
CA ARG A 41 -9.31 -0.97 -16.02
C ARG A 41 -7.84 -1.05 -15.66
N LEU A 42 -7.45 -0.37 -14.59
CA LEU A 42 -6.12 -0.46 -13.99
C LEU A 42 -6.05 -1.64 -13.02
N TRP A 43 -4.99 -2.45 -13.09
CA TRP A 43 -4.80 -3.63 -12.24
C TRP A 43 -3.53 -3.43 -11.40
N PRO A 44 -3.63 -3.04 -10.12
CA PRO A 44 -2.47 -3.00 -9.24
C PRO A 44 -2.08 -4.43 -8.88
N THR A 45 -0.96 -4.89 -9.43
CA THR A 45 -0.45 -6.24 -9.22
C THR A 45 0.38 -6.39 -7.95
N GLU A 46 0.91 -5.28 -7.42
CA GLU A 46 1.74 -5.28 -6.22
C GLU A 46 1.53 -3.97 -5.45
N PHE A 47 1.16 -4.08 -4.17
CA PHE A 47 1.10 -2.96 -3.24
C PHE A 47 1.17 -3.48 -1.80
N GLY A 48 1.42 -2.59 -0.83
CA GLY A 48 1.44 -2.94 0.58
C GLY A 48 2.07 -1.85 1.45
N TRP A 49 1.95 -2.02 2.76
CA TRP A 49 2.59 -1.17 3.75
C TRP A 49 3.45 -2.03 4.66
N ALA A 50 4.69 -1.63 4.91
CA ALA A 50 5.55 -2.33 5.85
C ALA A 50 5.23 -1.94 7.30
N SER A 51 5.35 -2.91 8.20
CA SER A 51 5.30 -2.72 9.66
C SER A 51 6.35 -3.61 10.32
N SER A 52 7.32 -2.98 11.00
CA SER A 52 8.34 -3.67 11.79
C SER A 52 8.92 -2.75 12.87
N SER A 53 9.11 -3.29 14.07
CA SER A 53 9.86 -2.61 15.15
C SER A 53 11.39 -2.71 14.97
N ASN A 54 11.86 -3.61 14.11
CA ASN A 54 13.27 -3.82 13.81
C ASN A 54 13.45 -3.91 12.28
N PRO A 55 13.44 -2.77 11.58
CA PRO A 55 13.54 -2.73 10.12
C PRO A 55 14.95 -3.07 9.64
N PHE A 56 15.06 -3.58 8.41
CA PHE A 56 16.33 -3.68 7.71
C PHE A 56 16.81 -2.29 7.28
N PRO A 57 18.13 -2.08 7.09
CA PRO A 57 18.66 -0.82 6.56
C PRO A 57 17.98 -0.43 5.24
N GLY A 58 17.55 0.83 5.12
CA GLY A 58 16.80 1.36 3.97
C GLY A 58 15.27 1.16 4.05
N TYR A 59 14.79 0.45 5.09
CA TYR A 59 13.36 0.20 5.35
C TYR A 59 12.91 0.80 6.70
N GLU A 60 13.62 1.82 7.20
CA GLU A 60 13.38 2.44 8.50
C GLU A 60 11.94 2.96 8.65
N TYR A 61 11.31 3.34 7.53
CA TYR A 61 9.92 3.77 7.47
C TYR A 61 8.91 2.70 7.89
N ALA A 62 9.29 1.43 7.91
CA ALA A 62 8.46 0.35 8.45
C ALA A 62 8.16 0.54 9.94
N THR A 63 8.95 1.34 10.67
CA THR A 63 8.67 1.72 12.06
C THR A 63 7.57 2.76 12.19
N TYR A 64 7.17 3.39 11.08
CA TYR A 64 6.19 4.47 11.12
C TYR A 64 4.75 3.98 11.19
N ASN A 65 4.54 2.72 10.82
CA ASN A 65 3.25 2.04 10.88
C ASN A 65 3.27 1.00 11.99
N SER A 66 2.22 0.95 12.79
CA SER A 66 1.91 -0.24 13.60
C SER A 66 1.31 -1.35 12.71
N GLU A 67 1.28 -2.59 13.23
CA GLU A 67 0.60 -3.70 12.52
C GLU A 67 -0.89 -3.43 12.31
N GLN A 68 -1.51 -2.70 13.24
CA GLN A 68 -2.88 -2.22 13.12
C GLN A 68 -3.03 -1.24 11.93
N GLN A 69 -2.15 -0.24 11.85
CA GLN A 69 -2.15 0.73 10.74
C GLN A 69 -1.88 0.08 9.39
N GLN A 70 -0.98 -0.92 9.35
CA GLN A 70 -0.77 -1.75 8.14
C GLN A 70 -2.10 -2.34 7.65
N GLY A 71 -2.87 -2.96 8.55
CA GLY A 71 -4.18 -3.51 8.21
C GLY A 71 -5.17 -2.45 7.74
N GLU A 72 -5.30 -1.35 8.47
CA GLU A 72 -6.22 -0.25 8.15
C GLU A 72 -5.92 0.36 6.76
N TYR A 73 -4.64 0.58 6.43
CA TYR A 73 -4.24 1.15 5.15
C TYR A 73 -4.52 0.20 3.99
N ILE A 74 -4.23 -1.10 4.16
CA ILE A 74 -4.52 -2.12 3.15
C ILE A 74 -6.04 -2.22 2.92
N THR A 75 -6.84 -2.31 3.99
CA THR A 75 -8.31 -2.35 3.90
C THR A 75 -8.86 -1.10 3.21
N ARG A 76 -8.37 0.09 3.60
CA ARG A 76 -8.76 1.35 2.97
C ARG A 76 -8.37 1.41 1.50
N ALA A 77 -7.21 0.86 1.11
CA ALA A 77 -6.79 0.78 -0.28
C ALA A 77 -7.80 -0.01 -1.12
N TYR A 78 -8.23 -1.18 -0.66
CA TYR A 78 -9.25 -1.97 -1.33
C TYR A 78 -10.61 -1.27 -1.41
N GLN A 79 -11.03 -0.59 -0.34
CA GLN A 79 -12.26 0.21 -0.36
C GLN A 79 -12.19 1.33 -1.40
N MET A 80 -11.10 2.11 -1.42
CA MET A 80 -10.90 3.16 -2.43
C MET A 80 -10.93 2.60 -3.86
N MET A 81 -10.21 1.49 -4.12
CA MET A 81 -10.18 0.86 -5.44
C MET A 81 -11.56 0.41 -5.90
N ARG A 82 -12.37 -0.15 -4.99
CA ARG A 82 -13.76 -0.51 -5.26
C ARG A 82 -14.61 0.72 -5.60
N ASP A 83 -14.49 1.77 -4.81
CA ASP A 83 -15.32 2.98 -4.92
C ASP A 83 -14.98 3.81 -6.18
N TRP A 84 -13.73 3.76 -6.65
CA TRP A 84 -13.29 4.49 -7.84
C TRP A 84 -13.87 3.98 -9.17
N GLY A 85 -14.25 2.71 -9.25
CA GLY A 85 -14.86 2.12 -10.45
C GLY A 85 -13.95 1.92 -11.67
N PHE A 86 -12.74 2.48 -11.70
CA PHE A 86 -11.75 2.29 -12.78
C PHE A 86 -10.70 1.21 -12.49
N VAL A 87 -10.74 0.59 -11.30
CA VAL A 87 -9.80 -0.46 -10.88
C VAL A 87 -10.42 -1.83 -11.13
N GLY A 88 -9.61 -2.74 -11.68
CA GLY A 88 -9.95 -4.14 -11.87
C GLY A 88 -9.57 -5.00 -10.67
N PRO A 89 -9.21 -6.28 -10.89
CA PRO A 89 -8.50 -7.09 -9.91
C PRO A 89 -7.30 -6.34 -9.31
N ALA A 90 -7.16 -6.46 -7.99
CA ALA A 90 -6.08 -5.86 -7.22
C ALA A 90 -5.42 -6.93 -6.35
N PHE A 91 -4.11 -7.07 -6.49
CA PHE A 91 -3.34 -8.13 -5.87
C PHE A 91 -2.47 -7.56 -4.75
N LEU A 92 -2.81 -7.90 -3.51
CA LEU A 92 -1.96 -7.66 -2.35
C LEU A 92 -0.85 -8.72 -2.35
N TRP A 93 0.30 -8.37 -2.91
CA TRP A 93 1.39 -9.30 -3.18
C TRP A 93 2.36 -9.48 -2.00
N ASN A 94 1.83 -9.83 -0.83
CA ASN A 94 2.63 -10.00 0.38
C ASN A 94 1.94 -10.86 1.45
N LEU A 95 1.04 -11.78 1.06
CA LEU A 95 0.28 -12.59 2.04
C LEU A 95 1.18 -13.23 3.11
N ASN A 96 2.22 -13.95 2.70
CA ASN A 96 3.02 -14.80 3.57
C ASN A 96 4.52 -14.48 3.58
N TYR A 97 4.94 -13.26 3.19
CA TYR A 97 6.36 -12.89 3.19
C TYR A 97 7.04 -12.99 4.55
N ASN A 98 6.30 -12.81 5.65
CA ASN A 98 6.80 -13.03 7.00
C ASN A 98 7.12 -14.50 7.30
N VAL A 99 6.65 -15.45 6.48
CA VAL A 99 6.90 -16.89 6.61
C VAL A 99 7.87 -17.38 5.54
N THR A 100 7.73 -16.90 4.30
CA THR A 100 8.55 -17.35 3.17
C THR A 100 9.88 -16.61 3.04
N GLN A 101 9.97 -15.40 3.59
CA GLN A 101 11.15 -14.54 3.53
C GLN A 101 11.49 -13.90 4.90
N PRO A 102 11.47 -14.67 6.01
CA PRO A 102 11.53 -14.12 7.37
C PRO A 102 12.83 -13.36 7.70
N GLY A 103 13.92 -13.62 6.96
CA GLY A 103 15.23 -12.99 7.13
C GLY A 103 15.50 -11.82 6.21
N THR A 104 14.47 -11.27 5.55
CA THR A 104 14.60 -10.15 4.60
C THR A 104 13.63 -9.04 4.96
N GLU A 105 13.83 -7.86 4.37
CA GLU A 105 12.94 -6.72 4.46
C GLU A 105 11.50 -7.02 4.02
N LEU A 106 11.30 -8.00 3.14
CA LEU A 106 9.99 -8.44 2.67
C LEU A 106 9.09 -8.91 3.83
N ALA A 107 9.67 -9.47 4.90
CA ALA A 107 8.93 -9.92 6.07
C ALA A 107 8.09 -8.80 6.72
N ALA A 108 8.53 -7.53 6.62
CA ALA A 108 7.80 -6.39 7.16
C ALA A 108 6.44 -6.14 6.45
N PHE A 109 6.30 -6.58 5.19
CA PHE A 109 5.06 -6.48 4.42
C PHE A 109 4.12 -7.68 4.62
N GLY A 110 4.65 -8.80 5.12
CA GLY A 110 3.89 -10.02 5.38
C GLY A 110 2.70 -9.80 6.30
N ILE A 111 1.51 -10.28 5.92
CA ILE A 111 0.27 -10.11 6.71
C ILE A 111 -0.20 -11.40 7.42
N GLN A 112 0.29 -12.58 7.04
CA GLN A 112 -0.15 -13.86 7.61
C GLN A 112 0.07 -13.87 9.12
N GLY A 113 -1.00 -14.11 9.89
CA GLY A 113 -0.96 -14.11 11.36
C GLY A 113 -0.88 -12.72 12.00
N LYS A 114 -0.94 -11.63 11.22
CA LYS A 114 -1.03 -10.25 11.71
C LYS A 114 -2.44 -9.69 11.61
N SER A 115 -2.70 -8.56 12.26
CA SER A 115 -4.01 -7.86 12.27
C SER A 115 -4.59 -7.65 10.87
N ALA A 116 -3.76 -7.31 9.90
CA ALA A 116 -4.16 -7.09 8.51
C ALA A 116 -4.89 -8.30 7.88
N TYR A 117 -4.47 -9.53 8.18
CA TYR A 117 -5.11 -10.74 7.65
C TYR A 117 -6.57 -10.85 8.12
N GLY A 118 -6.82 -10.66 9.42
CA GLY A 118 -8.18 -10.70 9.98
C GLY A 118 -9.06 -9.56 9.48
N MET A 119 -8.51 -8.35 9.31
CA MET A 119 -9.26 -7.21 8.77
C MET A 119 -9.72 -7.45 7.34
N LEU A 120 -8.86 -8.01 6.49
CA LEU A 120 -9.21 -8.36 5.12
C LEU A 120 -10.26 -9.46 5.06
N GLN A 121 -10.19 -10.47 5.93
CA GLN A 121 -11.22 -11.51 6.02
C GLN A 121 -12.59 -10.95 6.42
N ALA A 122 -12.61 -9.91 7.26
CA ALA A 122 -13.83 -9.26 7.73
C ALA A 122 -14.41 -8.23 6.74
N MET A 123 -13.73 -7.95 5.62
CA MET A 123 -14.23 -6.98 4.64
C MET A 123 -15.55 -7.45 3.99
N PRO A 124 -16.54 -6.56 3.84
CA PRO A 124 -17.74 -6.85 3.06
C PRO A 124 -17.36 -7.17 1.61
N LYS A 125 -17.89 -8.29 1.09
CA LYS A 125 -17.66 -8.78 -0.27
C LYS A 125 -18.61 -8.12 -1.27
#